data_AF-A0A1S3ZYH1-F1
#
_entry.id   AF-A0A1S3ZYH1-F1
#
_cell.length_a   1.000
_cell.length_b   1.000
_cell.length_c   1.000
_cell.angle_alpha   90.00
_cell.angle_beta   90.00
_cell.angle_gamma   90.00
#
_symmetry.space_group_name_H-M   'P 1'
#
loop_
_entity.id
_entity.type
_entity.pdbx_description
1 polymer ?
#
loop_
_entity_poly.entity_id
_entity_poly.type
_entity_poly.pdbx_seq_one_letter_code
_entity_poly.pdbx_strand_id
1 'polypeptide(L)'
;MSRFRSLLQASLNATRRALTWNIEDLVPPSERYIFNFNSKDELKKWHLYSDSEYGGLSSAALEIKDTGNGSTNVGVFSGNLSLDVMEGSKWNMTRSGFCGMRSKKFDGFIDLDGYDTIALKLKGDGRCYISTIYTENWVNTPGQDEDNSWQAFIFVPKENWYIAKIPLTRYVPTWRGNMINAKLEMNPARILGMSLSVNAEGGVPGAKSGPGNFQVEVDWIKALRMQ
;
A
#
# COMPACT_ATOMS: atom_id res chain seq x y z
N MET A 1 -11.91 13.82 -24.41
CA MET A 1 -12.72 14.92 -23.82
C MET A 1 -12.75 14.95 -22.28
N SER A 2 -12.48 13.84 -21.57
CA SER A 2 -12.52 13.78 -20.08
C SER A 2 -11.43 14.60 -19.36
N ARG A 3 -10.16 14.48 -19.79
CA ARG A 3 -9.00 15.13 -19.14
C ARG A 3 -9.00 16.66 -19.18
N PHE A 4 -9.58 17.25 -20.22
CA PHE A 4 -9.67 18.71 -20.33
C PHE A 4 -10.69 19.29 -19.34
N ARG A 5 -11.80 18.57 -19.11
CA ARG A 5 -12.81 18.95 -18.11
C ARG A 5 -12.28 18.80 -16.69
N SER A 6 -11.52 17.75 -16.39
CA SER A 6 -10.93 17.58 -15.06
C SER A 6 -9.91 18.68 -14.73
N LEU A 7 -9.07 19.08 -15.70
CA LEU A 7 -8.13 20.19 -15.53
C LEU A 7 -8.84 21.54 -15.34
N LEU A 8 -9.87 21.82 -16.13
CA LEU A 8 -10.65 23.06 -16.00
C LEU A 8 -11.37 23.11 -14.64
N GLN A 9 -11.90 21.98 -14.18
CA GLN A 9 -12.59 21.88 -12.91
C GLN A 9 -11.64 21.98 -11.72
N ALA A 10 -10.43 21.41 -11.82
CA ALA A 10 -9.36 21.60 -10.85
C ALA A 10 -8.94 23.08 -10.76
N SER A 11 -8.79 23.76 -11.90
CA SER A 11 -8.49 25.20 -11.99
C SER A 11 -9.59 26.08 -11.37
N LEU A 12 -10.86 25.81 -11.69
CA LEU A 12 -11.99 26.54 -11.13
C LEU A 12 -12.14 26.32 -9.62
N ASN A 13 -11.90 25.09 -9.16
CA ASN A 13 -11.91 24.78 -7.73
C ASN A 13 -10.74 25.44 -7.00
N ALA A 14 -9.54 25.47 -7.59
CA ALA A 14 -8.37 26.16 -7.03
C ALA A 14 -8.61 27.67 -6.94
N THR A 15 -9.16 28.29 -7.98
CA THR A 15 -9.49 29.73 -8.01
C THR A 15 -10.56 30.08 -6.98
N ARG A 16 -11.61 29.26 -6.84
CA ARG A 16 -12.63 29.44 -5.80
C ARG A 16 -12.03 29.35 -4.40
N ARG A 17 -11.19 28.34 -4.14
CA ARG A 17 -10.50 28.16 -2.84
C ARG A 17 -9.56 29.32 -2.50
N ALA A 18 -8.87 29.87 -3.50
CA ALA A 18 -7.98 31.02 -3.30
C ALA A 18 -8.74 32.31 -2.95
N LEU A 19 -9.97 32.47 -3.43
CA LEU A 19 -10.78 33.67 -3.23
C LEU A 19 -11.61 33.65 -1.95
N THR A 20 -11.94 32.48 -1.40
CA THR A 20 -12.87 32.40 -0.25
C THR A 20 -12.22 32.60 1.12
N TRP A 21 -10.89 32.57 1.26
CA TRP A 21 -10.16 32.84 2.53
C TRP A 21 -10.75 32.10 3.76
N ASN A 22 -11.40 30.96 3.55
CA ASN A 22 -11.86 30.09 4.62
C ASN A 22 -10.64 29.35 5.18
N ILE A 23 -10.35 29.56 6.46
CA ILE A 23 -9.25 28.89 7.15
C ILE A 23 -9.44 27.35 7.12
N GLU A 24 -10.69 26.89 7.13
CA GLU A 24 -11.06 25.48 6.97
C GLU A 24 -10.83 24.93 5.55
N ASP A 25 -10.78 25.80 4.52
CA ASP A 25 -10.47 25.42 3.13
C ASP A 25 -8.95 25.44 2.84
N LEU A 26 -8.17 26.16 3.66
CA LEU A 26 -6.70 26.22 3.59
C LEU A 26 -6.04 25.01 4.27
N VAL A 27 -6.76 24.39 5.20
CA VAL A 27 -6.28 23.28 6.01
C VAL A 27 -6.93 22.01 5.49
N PRO A 28 -6.18 21.03 4.92
CA PRO A 28 -6.77 19.80 4.42
C PRO A 28 -7.54 19.07 5.54
N PRO A 29 -8.55 18.25 5.21
CA PRO A 29 -9.30 17.51 6.23
C PRO A 29 -8.36 16.66 7.08
N SER A 30 -8.74 16.39 8.33
CA SER A 30 -7.92 15.60 9.26
C SER A 30 -7.66 14.17 8.78
N GLU A 31 -8.53 13.65 7.90
CA GLU A 31 -8.36 12.36 7.26
C GLU A 31 -8.76 12.39 5.78
N ARG A 32 -8.08 11.57 4.96
CA ARG A 32 -8.37 11.35 3.55
C ARG A 32 -8.37 9.87 3.24
N TYR A 33 -9.47 9.37 2.68
CA TYR A 33 -9.52 8.01 2.13
C TYR A 33 -8.62 7.88 0.91
N ILE A 34 -7.78 6.84 0.91
CA ILE A 34 -6.97 6.45 -0.25
C ILE A 34 -7.60 5.21 -0.90
N PHE A 35 -7.90 4.19 -0.10
CA PHE A 35 -8.56 2.96 -0.54
C PHE A 35 -9.68 2.59 0.44
N ASN A 36 -10.77 2.05 -0.10
CA ASN A 36 -11.93 1.63 0.68
C ASN A 36 -12.46 0.31 0.10
N PHE A 37 -12.43 -0.75 0.91
CA PHE A 37 -12.79 -2.10 0.48
C PHE A 37 -14.29 -2.42 0.64
N ASN A 38 -15.13 -1.40 0.72
CA ASN A 38 -16.59 -1.57 0.80
C ASN A 38 -17.26 -2.05 -0.50
N SER A 39 -16.56 -2.02 -1.65
CA SER A 39 -17.14 -2.39 -2.96
C SER A 39 -16.21 -3.31 -3.75
N LYS A 40 -16.80 -4.22 -4.52
CA LYS A 40 -16.08 -5.08 -5.49
C LYS A 40 -15.37 -4.28 -6.58
N ASP A 41 -15.78 -3.05 -6.86
CA ASP A 41 -15.07 -2.18 -7.79
C ASP A 41 -13.66 -1.83 -7.31
N GLU A 42 -13.42 -1.87 -6.00
CA GLU A 42 -12.10 -1.64 -5.43
C GLU A 42 -11.10 -2.67 -5.93
N LEU A 43 -11.51 -3.93 -6.12
CA LEU A 43 -10.65 -5.01 -6.63
C LEU A 43 -10.01 -4.66 -7.97
N LYS A 44 -10.70 -3.88 -8.83
CA LYS A 44 -10.19 -3.46 -10.14
C LYS A 44 -9.01 -2.50 -10.03
N LYS A 45 -8.81 -1.85 -8.87
CA LYS A 45 -7.68 -0.97 -8.59
C LYS A 45 -6.45 -1.74 -8.14
N TRP A 46 -6.56 -3.02 -7.82
CA TRP A 46 -5.44 -3.82 -7.31
C TRP A 46 -4.99 -4.85 -8.34
N HIS A 47 -3.70 -5.14 -8.30
CA HIS A 47 -3.07 -6.23 -9.03
C HIS A 47 -2.34 -7.11 -8.02
N LEU A 48 -2.60 -8.42 -8.09
CA LEU A 48 -1.94 -9.41 -7.25
C LEU A 48 -0.66 -9.85 -7.91
N TYR A 49 0.39 -10.03 -7.10
CA TYR A 49 1.66 -10.55 -7.53
C TYR A 49 2.21 -11.53 -6.48
N SER A 50 3.00 -12.48 -6.91
CA SER A 50 3.65 -13.47 -6.05
C SER A 50 4.95 -13.96 -6.66
N ASP A 51 5.74 -14.68 -5.88
CA ASP A 51 6.98 -15.31 -6.35
C ASP A 51 6.79 -16.28 -7.52
N SER A 52 5.56 -16.73 -7.80
CA SER A 52 5.23 -17.59 -8.93
C SER A 52 5.52 -16.99 -10.30
N GLU A 53 5.55 -15.65 -10.41
CA GLU A 53 6.02 -14.95 -11.62
C GLU A 53 7.52 -15.21 -11.90
N TYR A 54 8.26 -15.60 -10.87
CA TYR A 54 9.70 -15.88 -10.89
C TYR A 54 10.01 -17.37 -10.66
N GLY A 55 8.99 -18.24 -10.69
CA GLY A 55 9.15 -19.70 -10.51
C GLY A 55 8.94 -20.22 -9.09
N GLY A 56 8.51 -19.38 -8.14
CA GLY A 56 8.03 -19.82 -6.82
C GLY A 56 6.66 -20.50 -6.88
N LEU A 57 6.23 -21.06 -5.75
CA LEU A 57 4.94 -21.75 -5.63
C LEU A 57 3.95 -21.03 -4.69
N SER A 58 4.19 -19.77 -4.34
CA SER A 58 3.24 -18.99 -3.54
C SER A 58 2.03 -18.55 -4.38
N SER A 59 0.90 -18.37 -3.71
CA SER A 59 -0.36 -17.94 -4.32
C SER A 59 -1.03 -16.86 -3.48
N ALA A 60 -1.77 -15.97 -4.16
CA ALA A 60 -2.47 -14.86 -3.54
C ALA A 60 -3.84 -14.64 -4.19
N ALA A 61 -4.80 -14.21 -3.39
CA ALA A 61 -6.16 -13.85 -3.78
C ALA A 61 -6.61 -12.60 -3.00
N LEU A 62 -7.47 -11.80 -3.64
CA LEU A 62 -8.12 -10.65 -3.03
C LEU A 62 -9.60 -10.69 -3.34
N GLU A 63 -10.41 -10.73 -2.30
CA GLU A 63 -11.86 -10.83 -2.40
C GLU A 63 -12.53 -9.76 -1.54
N ILE A 64 -13.77 -9.38 -1.86
CA ILE A 64 -14.61 -8.58 -0.96
C ILE A 64 -15.63 -9.51 -0.31
N LYS A 65 -15.65 -9.56 1.03
CA LYS A 65 -16.60 -10.37 1.83
C LYS A 65 -17.51 -9.47 2.66
N ASP A 66 -18.76 -9.89 2.81
CA ASP A 66 -19.72 -9.25 3.73
C ASP A 66 -19.47 -9.79 5.15
N THR A 67 -19.35 -8.89 6.12
CA THR A 67 -19.05 -9.27 7.52
C THR A 67 -20.28 -9.61 8.35
N GLY A 68 -21.49 -9.60 7.77
CA GLY A 68 -22.72 -10.13 8.40
C GLY A 68 -23.24 -9.35 9.63
N ASN A 69 -22.42 -8.49 10.22
CA ASN A 69 -22.74 -7.69 11.42
C ASN A 69 -23.27 -6.27 11.07
N GLY A 70 -24.00 -6.12 9.96
CA GLY A 70 -24.73 -4.88 9.64
C GLY A 70 -24.11 -4.00 8.54
N SER A 71 -23.86 -4.58 7.35
CA SER A 71 -23.65 -3.86 6.08
C SER A 71 -22.26 -3.27 5.81
N THR A 72 -21.18 -3.81 6.40
CA THR A 72 -19.81 -3.43 6.02
C THR A 72 -19.10 -4.56 5.28
N ASN A 73 -18.81 -4.32 4.00
CA ASN A 73 -17.96 -5.18 3.19
C ASN A 73 -16.49 -4.96 3.56
N VAL A 74 -15.68 -6.01 3.55
CA VAL A 74 -14.24 -5.94 3.84
C VAL A 74 -13.44 -6.63 2.74
N GLY A 75 -12.24 -6.13 2.48
CA GLY A 75 -11.28 -6.76 1.59
C GLY A 75 -10.55 -7.86 2.32
N VAL A 76 -10.46 -9.05 1.73
CA VAL A 76 -9.74 -10.20 2.29
C VAL A 76 -8.60 -10.51 1.35
N PHE A 77 -7.38 -10.18 1.80
CA PHE A 77 -6.14 -10.56 1.13
C PHE A 77 -5.60 -11.84 1.76
N SER A 78 -5.59 -12.93 0.99
CA SER A 78 -5.26 -14.26 1.51
C SER A 78 -4.50 -15.08 0.48
N GLY A 79 -3.85 -16.15 0.95
CA GLY A 79 -3.14 -17.06 0.07
C GLY A 79 -2.26 -18.04 0.83
N ASN A 80 -1.31 -18.63 0.11
CA ASN A 80 -0.33 -19.56 0.67
C ASN A 80 1.08 -19.12 0.27
N LEU A 81 1.98 -19.07 1.26
CA LEU A 81 3.40 -18.83 1.04
C LEU A 81 4.12 -20.16 0.98
N SER A 82 4.89 -20.38 -0.08
CA SER A 82 5.78 -21.54 -0.21
C SER A 82 7.22 -21.07 -0.41
N LEU A 83 8.16 -21.76 0.26
CA LEU A 83 9.59 -21.58 0.01
C LEU A 83 10.07 -22.43 -1.17
N ASP A 84 9.22 -23.32 -1.68
CA ASP A 84 9.55 -24.20 -2.79
C ASP A 84 9.61 -23.41 -4.10
N VAL A 85 10.57 -23.81 -4.95
CA VAL A 85 10.80 -23.23 -6.28
C VAL A 85 10.72 -24.35 -7.30
N MET A 86 10.10 -24.07 -8.45
CA MET A 86 9.96 -25.04 -9.52
C MET A 86 11.33 -25.52 -10.02
N GLU A 87 11.52 -26.83 -10.04
CA GLU A 87 12.72 -27.48 -10.57
C GLU A 87 12.91 -27.10 -12.06
N GLY A 88 14.10 -26.60 -12.41
CA GLY A 88 14.42 -26.17 -13.78
C GLY A 88 13.92 -24.78 -14.17
N SER A 89 13.47 -23.96 -13.20
CA SER A 89 13.14 -22.55 -13.45
C SER A 89 14.33 -21.80 -14.05
N LYS A 90 14.07 -20.96 -15.07
CA LYS A 90 15.09 -20.10 -15.71
C LYS A 90 15.66 -19.03 -14.77
N TRP A 91 14.93 -18.73 -13.70
CA TRP A 91 15.25 -17.68 -12.75
C TRP A 91 15.86 -18.31 -11.50
N ASN A 92 17.14 -18.03 -11.25
CA ASN A 92 17.80 -18.40 -10.00
C ASN A 92 17.29 -17.50 -8.87
N MET A 93 16.15 -17.88 -8.29
CA MET A 93 15.53 -17.12 -7.21
C MET A 93 16.23 -17.43 -5.89
N THR A 94 16.80 -16.40 -5.25
CA THR A 94 17.50 -16.52 -3.96
C THR A 94 16.58 -16.36 -2.75
N ARG A 95 15.38 -15.81 -2.95
CA ARG A 95 14.36 -15.58 -1.90
C ARG A 95 12.96 -15.87 -2.45
N SER A 96 12.41 -17.02 -2.06
CA SER A 96 11.03 -17.45 -2.32
C SER A 96 10.11 -17.13 -1.13
N GLY A 97 8.82 -17.35 -1.28
CA GLY A 97 7.82 -17.21 -0.22
C GLY A 97 7.31 -15.79 -0.06
N PHE A 98 6.96 -15.09 -1.15
CA PHE A 98 6.33 -13.77 -1.05
C PHE A 98 5.08 -13.63 -1.90
N CYS A 99 4.13 -12.86 -1.37
CA CYS A 99 2.88 -12.47 -2.02
C CYS A 99 2.61 -10.99 -1.75
N GLY A 100 1.92 -10.32 -2.67
CA GLY A 100 1.47 -8.95 -2.44
C GLY A 100 0.33 -8.53 -3.35
N MET A 101 -0.27 -7.42 -2.97
CA MET A 101 -1.21 -6.67 -3.80
C MET A 101 -0.67 -5.26 -4.00
N ARG A 102 -0.61 -4.81 -5.25
CA ARG A 102 -0.17 -3.47 -5.63
C ARG A 102 -1.32 -2.72 -6.28
N SER A 103 -1.54 -1.48 -5.89
CA SER A 103 -2.51 -0.64 -6.57
C SER A 103 -2.03 -0.31 -7.98
N LYS A 104 -2.96 -0.20 -8.92
CA LYS A 104 -2.70 0.48 -10.19
C LYS A 104 -2.23 1.90 -9.90
N LYS A 105 -1.39 2.44 -10.78
CA LYS A 105 -0.99 3.83 -10.70
C LYS A 105 -2.23 4.72 -10.70
N PHE A 106 -2.25 5.73 -9.84
CA PHE A 106 -3.30 6.74 -9.86
C PHE A 106 -3.28 7.49 -11.20
N ASP A 107 -4.40 8.10 -11.60
CA ASP A 107 -4.42 8.97 -12.79
C ASP A 107 -3.67 10.27 -12.45
N GLY A 108 -2.35 10.27 -12.69
CA GLY A 108 -1.43 11.28 -12.21
C GLY A 108 -0.84 10.88 -10.86
N PHE A 109 -1.11 11.67 -9.82
CA PHE A 109 -0.62 11.44 -8.47
C PHE A 109 -1.65 11.89 -7.43
N ILE A 110 -1.53 11.34 -6.23
CA ILE A 110 -2.25 11.81 -5.05
C ILE A 110 -1.31 12.68 -4.22
N ASP A 111 -1.76 13.88 -3.90
CA ASP A 111 -1.09 14.79 -2.98
C ASP A 111 -1.46 14.47 -1.52
N LEU A 112 -0.49 13.98 -0.77
CA LEU A 112 -0.58 13.70 0.67
C LEU A 112 0.31 14.63 1.51
N ASP A 113 0.82 15.74 0.97
CA ASP A 113 1.74 16.65 1.68
C ASP A 113 1.14 17.23 2.97
N GLY A 114 -0.18 17.41 2.99
CA GLY A 114 -0.92 17.85 4.17
C GLY A 114 -1.16 16.81 5.28
N TYR A 115 -0.61 15.59 5.13
CA TYR A 115 -0.79 14.47 6.05
C TYR A 115 0.57 13.91 6.49
N ASP A 116 0.67 13.46 7.73
CA ASP A 116 1.92 12.96 8.32
C ASP A 116 1.93 11.43 8.53
N THR A 117 0.75 10.79 8.43
CA THR A 117 0.57 9.40 8.83
C THR A 117 -0.31 8.64 7.84
N ILE A 118 0.11 7.44 7.47
CA ILE A 118 -0.77 6.46 6.79
C ILE A 118 -1.40 5.57 7.84
N ALA A 119 -2.72 5.41 7.77
CA ALA A 119 -3.48 4.54 8.64
C ALA A 119 -4.16 3.42 7.84
N LEU A 120 -4.05 2.18 8.34
CA LEU A 120 -4.69 1.00 7.78
C LEU A 120 -5.53 0.34 8.88
N LYS A 121 -6.82 0.13 8.62
CA LYS A 121 -7.67 -0.67 9.51
C LYS A 121 -7.63 -2.12 9.05
N LEU A 122 -7.00 -2.96 9.86
CA LEU A 122 -6.61 -4.33 9.52
C LEU A 122 -7.07 -5.32 10.59
N LYS A 123 -7.31 -6.57 10.19
CA LYS A 123 -7.47 -7.72 11.09
C LYS A 123 -6.72 -8.90 10.48
N GLY A 124 -5.70 -9.39 11.17
CA GLY A 124 -4.71 -10.30 10.58
C GLY A 124 -4.68 -11.68 11.21
N ASP A 125 -3.66 -12.41 10.83
CA ASP A 125 -3.33 -13.78 11.25
C ASP A 125 -2.10 -13.85 12.18
N GLY A 126 -1.62 -12.69 12.65
CA GLY A 126 -0.41 -12.58 13.47
C GLY A 126 0.89 -12.49 12.67
N ARG A 127 0.85 -12.40 11.33
CA ARG A 127 2.04 -12.15 10.50
C ARG A 127 2.39 -10.67 10.43
N CYS A 128 3.63 -10.40 9.99
CA CYS A 128 4.04 -9.08 9.57
C CYS A 128 3.74 -8.87 8.08
N TYR A 129 3.17 -7.71 7.79
CA TYR A 129 2.94 -7.23 6.44
C TYR A 129 3.85 -6.03 6.16
N ILE A 130 4.10 -5.76 4.90
CA ILE A 130 4.92 -4.66 4.42
C ILE A 130 4.01 -3.73 3.64
N SER A 131 3.85 -2.51 4.14
CA SER A 131 3.23 -1.42 3.39
C SER A 131 4.29 -0.73 2.55
N THR A 132 4.03 -0.58 1.26
CA THR A 132 4.89 0.19 0.35
C THR A 132 4.16 1.40 -0.20
N ILE A 133 4.85 2.53 -0.28
CA ILE A 133 4.43 3.74 -0.97
C ILE A 133 5.34 3.92 -2.19
N TYR A 134 4.75 4.19 -3.35
CA TYR A 134 5.48 4.53 -4.57
C TYR A 134 5.36 6.03 -4.83
N THR A 135 6.49 6.71 -4.95
CA THR A 135 6.53 8.16 -5.22
C THR A 135 7.29 8.48 -6.49
N GLU A 136 6.89 9.56 -7.14
CA GLU A 136 7.69 10.22 -8.16
C GLU A 136 8.59 11.27 -7.48
N ASN A 137 9.90 11.05 -7.53
CA ASN A 137 10.88 12.02 -7.04
C ASN A 137 11.64 12.61 -8.22
N TRP A 138 12.08 13.87 -8.08
CA TRP A 138 12.93 14.53 -9.07
C TRP A 138 14.29 13.87 -9.24
N VAL A 139 14.79 13.26 -8.17
CA VAL A 139 15.98 12.41 -8.19
C VAL A 139 15.51 10.98 -7.98
N ASN A 140 15.60 10.18 -9.04
CA ASN A 140 15.42 8.75 -8.93
C ASN A 140 16.64 8.11 -8.27
N THR A 141 16.41 6.95 -7.67
CA THR A 141 17.51 6.08 -7.23
C THR A 141 18.50 5.92 -8.39
N PRO A 142 19.83 6.07 -8.17
CA PRO A 142 20.81 6.11 -9.26
C PRO A 142 20.65 4.94 -10.23
N GLY A 143 20.40 5.26 -11.51
CA GLY A 143 20.41 4.29 -12.61
C GLY A 143 19.09 3.61 -12.95
N GLN A 144 17.90 4.15 -12.61
CA GLN A 144 16.62 3.47 -12.91
C GLN A 144 15.47 4.41 -13.35
N ASP A 145 14.63 3.89 -14.25
CA ASP A 145 13.32 4.43 -14.69
C ASP A 145 12.16 3.98 -13.77
N GLU A 146 12.44 3.18 -12.73
CA GLU A 146 11.43 2.64 -11.82
C GLU A 146 11.00 3.66 -10.74
N ASP A 147 9.74 3.57 -10.30
CA ASP A 147 9.20 4.42 -9.23
C ASP A 147 9.96 4.21 -7.91
N ASN A 148 10.22 5.28 -7.16
CA ASN A 148 10.91 5.17 -5.87
C ASN A 148 9.97 4.50 -4.86
N SER A 149 10.44 3.44 -4.21
CA SER A 149 9.65 2.67 -3.26
C SER A 149 10.10 2.91 -1.82
N TRP A 150 9.13 3.06 -0.95
CA TRP A 150 9.30 3.35 0.46
C TRP A 150 8.53 2.30 1.27
N GLN A 151 9.20 1.58 2.16
CA GLN A 151 8.60 0.45 2.88
C GLN A 151 8.57 0.65 4.39
N ALA A 152 7.49 0.17 5.00
CA ALA A 152 7.34 0.07 6.45
C ALA A 152 6.74 -1.30 6.83
N PHE A 153 7.20 -1.86 7.94
CA PHE A 153 6.66 -3.11 8.49
C PHE A 153 5.47 -2.84 9.39
N ILE A 154 4.46 -3.71 9.29
CA ILE A 154 3.23 -3.67 10.07
C ILE A 154 3.05 -5.03 10.71
N PHE A 155 3.09 -5.09 12.04
CA PHE A 155 2.61 -6.26 12.75
C PHE A 155 1.08 -6.19 12.85
N VAL A 156 0.39 -7.21 12.32
CA VAL A 156 -1.08 -7.25 12.35
C VAL A 156 -1.52 -8.32 13.36
N PRO A 157 -2.09 -7.92 14.51
CA PRO A 157 -2.48 -8.87 15.54
C PRO A 157 -3.59 -9.80 15.05
N LYS A 158 -3.63 -10.99 15.64
CA LYS A 158 -4.66 -11.99 15.35
C LYS A 158 -6.00 -11.56 15.96
N GLU A 159 -7.09 -11.95 15.29
CA GLU A 159 -8.49 -11.95 15.78
C GLU A 159 -9.19 -10.59 15.93
N ASN A 160 -8.47 -9.53 16.30
CA ASN A 160 -9.06 -8.21 16.54
C ASN A 160 -8.76 -7.21 15.42
N TRP A 161 -9.75 -6.36 15.14
CA TRP A 161 -9.53 -5.18 14.32
C TRP A 161 -8.58 -4.21 15.03
N TYR A 162 -7.60 -3.74 14.29
CA TYR A 162 -6.58 -2.81 14.76
C TYR A 162 -6.32 -1.76 13.68
N ILE A 163 -6.02 -0.53 14.11
CA ILE A 163 -5.65 0.57 13.21
C ILE A 163 -4.14 0.76 13.30
N ALA A 164 -3.43 0.26 12.29
CA ALA A 164 -2.00 0.51 12.13
C ALA A 164 -1.78 1.95 11.68
N LYS A 165 -1.12 2.77 12.50
CA LYS A 165 -0.74 4.14 12.17
C LYS A 165 0.77 4.21 11.94
N ILE A 166 1.16 4.59 10.74
CA ILE A 166 2.55 4.60 10.29
C ILE A 166 2.90 6.02 9.88
N PRO A 167 3.67 6.76 10.69
CA PRO A 167 4.20 8.05 10.29
C PRO A 167 4.99 7.92 8.99
N LEU A 168 4.86 8.87 8.07
CA LEU A 168 5.59 8.88 6.80
C LEU A 168 7.11 8.81 7.03
N THR A 169 7.60 9.40 8.13
CA THR A 169 9.00 9.35 8.57
C THR A 169 9.51 7.96 8.96
N ARG A 170 8.61 6.97 9.14
CA ARG A 170 8.97 5.57 9.41
C ARG A 170 9.14 4.73 8.15
N TYR A 171 8.74 5.24 6.99
CA TYR A 171 8.98 4.56 5.73
C TYR A 171 10.44 4.75 5.31
N VAL A 172 11.09 3.66 4.94
CA VAL A 172 12.52 3.63 4.56
C VAL A 172 12.61 3.41 3.05
N PRO A 173 13.54 4.09 2.34
CA PRO A 173 13.68 3.88 0.91
C PRO A 173 14.24 2.49 0.63
N THR A 174 13.60 1.77 -0.29
CA THR A 174 13.96 0.39 -0.63
C THR A 174 14.04 0.17 -2.13
N TRP A 175 14.84 -0.81 -2.54
CA TRP A 175 14.93 -1.29 -3.91
C TRP A 175 15.01 -2.82 -3.92
N ARG A 176 14.06 -3.46 -4.62
CA ARG A 176 13.96 -4.94 -4.70
C ARG A 176 14.08 -5.63 -3.32
N GLY A 177 13.44 -5.06 -2.30
CA GLY A 177 13.46 -5.56 -0.93
C GLY A 177 14.75 -5.29 -0.14
N ASN A 178 15.70 -4.53 -0.70
CA ASN A 178 16.91 -4.09 -0.01
C ASN A 178 16.77 -2.63 0.42
N MET A 179 17.24 -2.30 1.62
CA MET A 179 17.28 -0.91 2.08
C MET A 179 18.33 -0.14 1.29
N ILE A 180 17.97 1.07 0.85
CA ILE A 180 18.90 1.99 0.22
C ILE A 180 19.62 2.75 1.32
N ASN A 181 20.93 2.58 1.45
CA ASN A 181 21.74 3.32 2.41
C ASN A 181 22.12 4.70 1.85
N ALA A 182 21.10 5.52 1.57
CA ALA A 182 21.26 6.91 1.12
C ALA A 182 20.20 7.78 1.79
N LYS A 183 20.55 9.04 2.06
CA LYS A 183 19.58 10.05 2.49
C LYS A 183 18.73 10.44 1.29
N LEU A 184 17.62 9.76 1.13
CA LEU A 184 16.55 10.14 0.22
C LEU A 184 15.41 10.74 1.05
N GLU A 185 14.64 11.63 0.43
CA GLU A 185 13.41 12.16 1.01
C GLU A 185 12.23 11.67 0.17
N MET A 186 11.16 11.27 0.85
CA MET A 186 9.91 10.91 0.18
C MET A 186 9.24 12.19 -0.32
N ASN A 187 8.65 12.15 -1.52
CA ASN A 187 7.80 13.22 -2.02
C ASN A 187 6.32 12.89 -1.75
N PRO A 188 5.73 13.31 -0.62
CA PRO A 188 4.35 13.00 -0.27
C PRO A 188 3.33 13.70 -1.20
N ALA A 189 3.72 14.75 -1.91
CA ALA A 189 2.86 15.44 -2.87
C ALA A 189 2.64 14.64 -4.17
N ARG A 190 3.48 13.63 -4.45
CA ARG A 190 3.45 12.86 -5.70
C ARG A 190 3.40 11.35 -5.47
N ILE A 191 2.39 10.89 -4.72
CA ILE A 191 2.15 9.46 -4.55
C ILE A 191 1.58 8.86 -5.83
N LEU A 192 2.22 7.83 -6.36
CA LEU A 192 1.81 7.10 -7.57
C LEU A 192 0.93 5.89 -7.27
N GLY A 193 1.14 5.25 -6.12
CA GLY A 193 0.40 4.05 -5.72
C GLY A 193 0.89 3.51 -4.39
N MET A 194 0.27 2.43 -3.92
CA MET A 194 0.65 1.74 -2.69
C MET A 194 0.59 0.23 -2.89
N SER A 195 1.27 -0.52 -2.03
CA SER A 195 1.12 -1.98 -1.96
C SER A 195 1.07 -2.47 -0.53
N LEU A 196 0.49 -3.66 -0.36
CA LEU A 196 0.57 -4.47 0.85
C LEU A 196 1.13 -5.84 0.45
N SER A 197 2.19 -6.26 1.12
CA SER A 197 2.85 -7.54 0.83
C SER A 197 3.21 -8.29 2.10
N VAL A 198 3.51 -9.57 1.94
CA VAL A 198 3.88 -10.49 3.02
C VAL A 198 4.95 -11.45 2.49
N ASN A 199 5.88 -11.82 3.36
CA ASN A 199 6.92 -12.80 3.06
C ASN A 199 6.98 -13.88 4.16
N ALA A 200 7.49 -15.05 3.80
CA ALA A 200 7.65 -16.18 4.71
C ALA A 200 8.78 -15.93 5.71
N GLU A 201 9.88 -15.29 5.27
CA GLU A 201 11.09 -15.14 6.08
C GLU A 201 11.17 -13.82 6.86
N GLY A 202 10.16 -12.94 6.77
CA GLY A 202 10.15 -11.64 7.45
C GLY A 202 9.28 -11.61 8.69
N GLY A 203 9.60 -10.67 9.59
CA GLY A 203 8.78 -10.36 10.75
C GLY A 203 9.54 -9.69 11.88
N VAL A 204 8.79 -9.04 12.76
CA VAL A 204 9.32 -8.59 14.06
C VAL A 204 9.33 -9.78 15.03
N PRO A 205 10.19 -9.77 16.06
CA PRO A 205 10.16 -10.80 17.10
C PRO A 205 8.74 -11.01 17.66
N GLY A 206 8.27 -12.25 17.67
CA GLY A 206 6.92 -12.62 18.11
C GLY A 206 5.85 -12.64 17.02
N ALA A 207 6.16 -12.21 15.79
CA ALA A 207 5.27 -12.40 14.66
C ALA A 207 5.32 -13.84 14.12
N LYS A 208 4.19 -14.31 13.58
CA LYS A 208 4.13 -15.56 12.83
C LYS A 208 4.99 -15.43 11.57
N SER A 209 5.94 -16.34 11.39
CA SER A 209 6.81 -16.47 10.22
C SER A 209 6.78 -17.88 9.66
N GLY A 210 7.43 -18.09 8.51
CA GLY A 210 7.50 -19.34 7.78
C GLY A 210 6.42 -19.51 6.70
N PRO A 211 6.53 -20.59 5.90
CA PRO A 211 5.56 -20.92 4.85
C PRO A 211 4.17 -21.23 5.43
N GLY A 212 3.18 -21.36 4.54
CA GLY A 212 1.80 -21.70 4.85
C GLY A 212 0.83 -20.55 4.62
N ASN A 213 -0.40 -20.76 5.06
CA ASN A 213 -1.49 -19.82 4.76
C ASN A 213 -1.29 -18.47 5.45
N PHE A 214 -1.69 -17.42 4.74
CA PHE A 214 -1.84 -16.08 5.27
C PHE A 214 -3.23 -15.52 4.95
N GLN A 215 -3.73 -14.66 5.84
CA GLN A 215 -4.96 -13.91 5.63
C GLN A 215 -4.93 -12.61 6.42
N VAL A 216 -5.24 -11.51 5.75
CA VAL A 216 -5.52 -10.22 6.38
C VAL A 216 -6.78 -9.62 5.79
N GLU A 217 -7.67 -9.18 6.67
CA GLU A 217 -8.83 -8.38 6.33
C GLU A 217 -8.45 -6.90 6.39
N VAL A 218 -8.86 -6.14 5.38
CA VAL A 218 -8.59 -4.72 5.21
C VAL A 218 -9.93 -4.02 4.99
N ASP A 219 -10.23 -3.03 5.85
CA ASP A 219 -11.43 -2.21 5.73
C ASP A 219 -11.13 -0.98 4.86
N TRP A 220 -10.13 -0.19 5.28
CA TRP A 220 -9.72 1.01 4.57
C TRP A 220 -8.24 1.34 4.76
N ILE A 221 -7.74 2.20 3.87
CA ILE A 221 -6.45 2.87 3.96
C ILE A 221 -6.69 4.37 3.86
N LYS A 222 -6.19 5.13 4.83
CA LYS A 222 -6.34 6.59 4.93
C LYS A 222 -5.00 7.27 5.12
N ALA A 223 -4.91 8.52 4.71
CA ALA A 223 -3.94 9.47 5.23
C ALA A 223 -4.57 10.24 6.39
N LEU A 224 -3.82 10.43 7.47
CA LEU A 224 -4.23 11.18 8.66
C LEU A 224 -3.26 12.34 8.89
N ARG A 225 -3.81 13.46 9.37
CA ARG A 225 -3.03 14.53 9.96
C ARG A 225 -3.09 14.40 11.47
N MET A 226 -2.01 13.92 12.06
CA MET A 226 -1.84 13.78 13.50
C MET A 226 -0.87 14.87 13.95
N GLN A 227 -1.42 16.08 14.16
CA GLN A 227 -0.68 17.21 14.73
C GLN A 227 0.01 16.84 16.04
#